data_AF-A0A382DNR1-F1
#
_entry.id   AF-A0A382DNR1-F1
#
_cell.length_a   1.000
_cell.length_b   1.000
_cell.length_c   1.000
_cell.angle_alpha   90.00
_cell.angle_beta   90.00
_cell.angle_gamma   90.00
#
_symmetry.space_group_name_H-M   'P 1'
#
loop_
_entity.id
_entity.type
_entity.pdbx_description
1 polymer ?
#
loop_
_entity_poly.entity_id
_entity_poly.type
_entity_poly.pdbx_seq_one_letter_code
_entity_poly.pdbx_strand_id
1 'polypeptide(L)'
;VITYPNGGETLETGDKKDVEWKSLGTNLTDKDSEKFIELFISNETEPEQCPSNDEIWTSISGGKINNAHTGGEATGTPIDIWKWTVPEPDGAEADTVWLRICGSNSDGASDCTKDICDMSRSWFTIKKEGIANSLSDLNRGRPKKKRASKGREY
;
A
#
# COMPACT_ATOMS: atom_id res chain seq x y z
N VAL A 1 15.59 -3.62 -0.64
CA VAL A 1 15.30 -2.65 0.45
C VAL A 1 14.36 -1.61 -0.09
N ILE A 2 13.16 -1.49 0.45
CA ILE A 2 12.17 -0.50 0.06
C ILE A 2 12.72 0.89 0.33
N THR A 3 12.57 1.76 -0.67
CA THR A 3 12.93 3.17 -0.57
C THR A 3 11.70 4.06 -0.56
N TYR A 4 10.59 3.61 -1.17
CA TYR A 4 9.34 4.34 -1.18
C TYR A 4 8.14 3.42 -1.47
N PRO A 5 6.97 3.62 -0.83
CA PRO A 5 6.79 4.41 0.39
C PRO A 5 7.50 3.75 1.58
N ASN A 6 8.10 4.55 2.48
CA ASN A 6 8.93 4.01 3.56
C ASN A 6 8.88 4.82 4.88
N GLY A 7 7.73 5.42 5.18
CA GLY A 7 7.47 6.05 6.47
C GLY A 7 7.14 7.52 6.34
N GLY A 8 6.03 7.92 6.96
CA GLY A 8 5.61 9.32 7.05
C GLY A 8 4.83 9.84 5.84
N GLU A 9 4.65 9.02 4.79
CA GLU A 9 3.77 9.36 3.68
C GLU A 9 2.31 9.01 3.98
N THR A 10 1.41 9.82 3.42
CA THR A 10 -0.02 9.54 3.38
C THR A 10 -0.47 9.47 1.93
N LEU A 11 -0.99 8.32 1.54
CA LEU A 11 -1.48 8.02 0.20
C LEU A 11 -3.01 8.14 0.16
N GLU A 12 -3.58 8.32 -1.03
CA GLU A 12 -5.03 8.35 -1.23
C GLU A 12 -5.46 7.10 -1.99
N THR A 13 -6.60 6.51 -1.61
CA THR A 13 -7.16 5.35 -2.31
C THR A 13 -7.30 5.65 -3.81
N GLY A 14 -6.89 4.70 -4.65
CA GLY A 14 -6.93 4.85 -6.11
C GLY A 14 -5.75 5.59 -6.72
N ASP A 15 -4.86 6.18 -5.91
CA ASP A 15 -3.63 6.78 -6.42
C ASP A 15 -2.79 5.74 -7.18
N LYS A 16 -2.21 6.16 -8.30
CA LYS A 16 -1.14 5.41 -8.98
C LYS A 16 0.19 5.84 -8.38
N LYS A 17 0.86 4.92 -7.68
CA LYS A 17 2.17 5.14 -7.08
C LYS A 17 3.18 4.13 -7.62
N ASP A 18 4.40 4.59 -7.73
CA ASP A 18 5.54 3.72 -7.95
C ASP A 18 6.02 3.25 -6.57
N VAL A 19 6.07 1.93 -6.36
CA VAL A 19 6.78 1.34 -5.23
C VAL A 19 8.23 1.19 -5.66
N GLU A 20 9.13 1.80 -4.92
CA GLU A 20 10.56 1.84 -5.23
C GLU A 20 11.33 1.04 -4.20
N TRP A 21 12.36 0.34 -4.68
CA TRP A 21 13.33 -0.32 -3.82
C TRP A 21 14.73 -0.15 -4.38
N LYS A 22 15.69 -0.69 -3.64
CA LYS A 22 17.05 -0.92 -4.11
C LYS A 22 17.35 -2.40 -3.99
N SER A 23 17.63 -3.02 -5.13
CA SER A 23 18.12 -4.40 -5.20
C SER A 23 19.56 -4.45 -4.71
N LEU A 24 19.84 -5.44 -3.87
CA LEU A 24 21.19 -5.71 -3.37
C LEU A 24 21.76 -6.90 -4.14
N GLY A 25 22.52 -6.62 -5.20
CA GLY A 25 23.14 -7.64 -6.05
C GLY A 25 22.75 -7.53 -7.53
N THR A 26 23.32 -8.39 -8.37
CA THR A 26 23.33 -8.24 -9.84
C THR A 26 22.43 -9.21 -10.61
N ASN A 27 21.63 -10.06 -9.94
CA ASN A 27 21.03 -11.24 -10.57
C ASN A 27 19.50 -11.20 -10.79
N LEU A 28 18.81 -10.08 -10.53
CA LEU A 28 17.35 -10.00 -10.77
C LEU A 28 16.98 -9.63 -12.22
N THR A 29 17.98 -9.40 -13.07
CA THR A 29 17.78 -8.94 -14.46
C THR A 29 17.81 -10.07 -15.48
N ASP A 30 18.21 -11.27 -15.07
CA ASP A 30 18.16 -12.45 -15.92
C ASP A 30 16.73 -13.00 -15.98
N LYS A 31 16.15 -13.00 -17.18
CA LYS A 31 14.78 -13.48 -17.42
C LYS A 31 14.62 -14.98 -17.17
N ASP A 32 15.72 -15.75 -17.25
CA ASP A 32 15.75 -17.20 -17.11
C ASP A 32 16.15 -17.59 -15.67
N SER A 33 16.38 -16.61 -14.79
CA SER A 33 16.68 -16.82 -13.38
C SER A 33 15.42 -17.16 -12.58
N GLU A 34 15.55 -18.18 -11.72
CA GLU A 34 14.56 -18.56 -10.72
C GLU A 34 14.40 -17.51 -9.60
N LYS A 35 15.27 -16.49 -9.58
CA LYS A 35 15.22 -15.40 -8.61
C LYS A 35 14.16 -14.37 -8.97
N PHE A 36 13.32 -14.07 -8.01
CA PHE A 36 12.25 -13.10 -8.12
C PHE A 36 12.14 -12.28 -6.85
N ILE A 37 11.42 -11.18 -6.93
CA ILE A 37 10.91 -10.46 -5.76
C ILE A 37 9.39 -10.49 -5.74
N GLU A 38 8.81 -10.30 -4.58
CA GLU A 38 7.37 -10.13 -4.41
C GLU A 38 7.09 -9.10 -3.33
N LEU A 39 6.02 -8.32 -3.53
CA LEU A 39 5.63 -7.21 -2.67
C LEU A 39 4.36 -7.57 -1.88
N PHE A 40 4.36 -7.27 -0.59
CA PHE A 40 3.26 -7.59 0.31
C PHE A 40 2.87 -6.42 1.18
N ILE A 41 1.58 -6.32 1.48
CA ILE A 41 1.06 -5.39 2.48
C ILE A 41 0.40 -6.12 3.65
N SER A 42 0.31 -5.43 4.78
CA SER A 42 -0.48 -5.88 5.94
C SER A 42 -1.13 -4.70 6.63
N ASN A 43 -2.36 -4.92 7.12
CA ASN A 43 -3.14 -3.93 7.86
C ASN A 43 -3.13 -4.22 9.38
N GLU A 44 -2.37 -5.22 9.82
CA GLU A 44 -2.23 -5.54 11.24
C GLU A 44 -1.49 -4.41 11.99
N THR A 45 -1.73 -4.34 13.29
CA THR A 45 -0.98 -3.42 14.14
C THR A 45 0.43 -3.97 14.36
N GLU A 46 1.42 -3.39 13.68
CA GLU A 46 2.84 -3.78 13.76
C GLU A 46 3.05 -5.29 13.48
N PRO A 47 2.73 -5.75 12.26
CA PRO A 47 2.87 -7.15 11.89
C PRO A 47 4.31 -7.61 12.09
N GLU A 48 4.46 -8.84 12.55
CA GLU A 48 5.75 -9.49 12.51
C GLU A 48 6.23 -9.53 11.05
N GLN A 49 7.50 -9.19 10.83
CA GLN A 49 8.06 -9.11 9.47
C GLN A 49 8.12 -10.48 8.80
N CYS A 50 8.47 -11.49 9.59
CA CYS A 50 8.60 -12.87 9.15
C CYS A 50 7.83 -13.84 10.06
N PRO A 51 6.48 -13.78 10.08
CA PRO A 51 5.68 -14.62 10.93
C PRO A 51 5.71 -16.07 10.44
N SER A 52 5.53 -17.03 11.35
CA SER A 52 5.29 -18.43 10.95
C SER A 52 3.94 -18.63 10.26
N ASN A 53 3.02 -17.66 10.38
CA ASN A 53 1.77 -17.60 9.64
C ASN A 53 1.77 -16.40 8.68
N ASP A 54 1.92 -16.67 7.39
CA ASP A 54 2.01 -15.61 6.37
C ASP A 54 0.65 -15.07 5.91
N GLU A 55 -0.47 -15.58 6.47
CA GLU A 55 -1.84 -15.12 6.14
C GLU A 55 -2.09 -13.64 6.47
N ILE A 56 -1.28 -13.03 7.34
CA ILE A 56 -1.38 -11.60 7.68
C ILE A 56 -0.81 -10.68 6.58
N TRP A 57 -0.07 -11.24 5.62
CA TRP A 57 0.56 -10.53 4.53
C TRP A 57 -0.10 -10.86 3.20
N THR A 58 -0.60 -9.84 2.50
CA THR A 58 -1.28 -9.98 1.21
C THR A 58 -0.36 -9.53 0.08
N SER A 59 -0.17 -10.38 -0.94
CA SER A 59 0.60 -10.02 -2.13
C SER A 59 -0.09 -8.91 -2.94
N ILE A 60 0.62 -7.82 -3.19
CA ILE A 60 0.14 -6.70 -4.02
C ILE A 60 0.68 -6.71 -5.44
N SER A 61 1.76 -7.45 -5.70
CA SER A 61 2.26 -7.65 -7.05
C SER A 61 1.51 -8.77 -7.79
N GLY A 62 0.70 -9.55 -7.07
CA GLY A 62 -0.06 -10.67 -7.64
C GLY A 62 0.83 -11.84 -8.07
N GLY A 63 2.06 -11.89 -7.54
CA GLY A 63 3.06 -12.91 -7.85
C GLY A 63 4.46 -12.34 -8.08
N LYS A 64 5.30 -13.20 -8.65
CA LYS A 64 6.73 -12.99 -8.87
C LYS A 64 7.01 -11.85 -9.83
N ILE A 65 7.76 -10.86 -9.37
CA ILE A 65 8.35 -9.81 -10.19
C ILE A 65 9.79 -10.23 -10.51
N ASN A 66 10.09 -10.33 -11.79
CA ASN A 66 11.47 -10.41 -12.26
C ASN A 66 11.85 -9.01 -12.76
N ASN A 67 12.93 -8.42 -12.23
CA ASN A 67 13.44 -7.10 -12.68
C ASN A 67 14.14 -7.19 -14.05
N ALA A 68 13.68 -8.12 -14.90
CA ALA A 68 14.15 -8.31 -16.25
C ALA A 68 13.86 -7.04 -17.06
N HIS A 69 14.90 -6.58 -17.74
CA HIS A 69 14.89 -5.31 -18.46
C HIS A 69 13.80 -5.30 -19.55
N THR A 70 12.99 -4.23 -19.62
CA THR A 70 12.16 -3.98 -20.81
C THR A 70 13.08 -3.61 -21.97
N GLY A 71 13.48 -4.61 -22.76
CA GLY A 71 14.36 -4.36 -23.92
C GLY A 71 15.07 -5.56 -24.54
N GLY A 72 15.01 -6.76 -23.95
CA GLY A 72 15.60 -7.96 -24.57
C GLY A 72 17.12 -8.09 -24.46
N GLU A 73 17.80 -7.21 -23.71
CA GLU A 73 19.23 -7.33 -23.42
C GLU A 73 19.47 -8.11 -22.11
N ALA A 74 20.45 -9.02 -22.14
CA ALA A 74 20.75 -9.98 -21.07
C ALA A 74 21.45 -9.36 -19.84
N THR A 75 21.80 -8.07 -19.87
CA THR A 75 22.48 -7.36 -18.78
C THR A 75 22.03 -5.90 -18.76
N GLY A 76 21.32 -5.49 -17.72
CA GLY A 76 20.88 -4.10 -17.54
C GLY A 76 20.81 -3.74 -16.05
N THR A 77 20.67 -2.46 -15.73
CA THR A 77 20.35 -2.02 -14.37
C THR A 77 18.97 -2.57 -14.00
N PRO A 78 18.80 -3.25 -12.84
CA PRO A 78 17.49 -3.68 -12.36
C PRO A 78 16.50 -2.51 -12.36
N ILE A 79 15.29 -2.73 -12.88
CA ILE A 79 14.20 -1.77 -12.71
C ILE A 79 13.63 -2.02 -11.32
N ASP A 80 14.13 -1.27 -10.35
CA ASP A 80 13.70 -1.39 -8.95
C ASP A 80 12.43 -0.57 -8.65
N ILE A 81 11.44 -0.69 -9.54
CA ILE A 81 10.18 0.04 -9.49
C ILE A 81 9.02 -0.88 -9.86
N TRP A 82 7.94 -0.82 -9.08
CA TRP A 82 6.67 -1.49 -9.37
C TRP A 82 5.53 -0.49 -9.42
N LYS A 83 4.71 -0.55 -10.47
CA LYS A 83 3.54 0.32 -10.60
C LYS A 83 2.37 -0.26 -9.82
N TRP A 84 1.96 0.44 -8.79
CA TRP A 84 0.91 0.03 -7.88
C TRP A 84 -0.25 1.01 -7.88
N THR A 85 -1.46 0.48 -7.71
CA THR A 85 -2.66 1.29 -7.44
C THR A 85 -3.02 1.09 -5.99
N VAL A 86 -3.05 2.17 -5.22
CA VAL A 86 -3.30 2.14 -3.78
C VAL A 86 -4.70 1.55 -3.54
N PRO A 87 -4.80 0.39 -2.87
CA PRO A 87 -6.07 -0.28 -2.64
C PRO A 87 -6.89 0.48 -1.59
N GLU A 88 -8.18 0.17 -1.55
CA GLU A 88 -8.97 0.55 -0.40
C GLU A 88 -8.51 -0.29 0.81
N PRO A 89 -8.21 0.34 1.95
CA PRO A 89 -7.72 -0.38 3.11
C PRO A 89 -8.80 -1.32 3.67
N ASP A 90 -8.49 -2.62 3.79
CA ASP A 90 -9.40 -3.62 4.36
C ASP A 90 -9.58 -3.41 5.87
N GLY A 91 -10.81 -3.11 6.29
CA GLY A 91 -11.21 -3.02 7.69
C GLY A 91 -11.63 -1.62 8.16
N ALA A 92 -12.27 -1.56 9.34
CA ALA A 92 -12.77 -0.30 9.91
C ALA A 92 -11.64 0.67 10.33
N GLU A 93 -10.45 0.14 10.66
CA GLU A 93 -9.34 0.89 11.28
C GLU A 93 -8.11 1.11 10.40
N ALA A 94 -8.08 0.59 9.17
CA ALA A 94 -6.86 0.64 8.39
C ALA A 94 -6.56 2.08 7.89
N ASP A 95 -5.84 2.80 8.74
CA ASP A 95 -5.20 4.10 8.50
C ASP A 95 -3.69 3.91 8.29
N THR A 96 -3.08 2.87 8.87
CA THR A 96 -1.66 2.51 8.69
C THR A 96 -1.53 1.17 7.98
N VAL A 97 -0.66 1.12 6.97
CA VAL A 97 -0.37 -0.07 6.17
C VAL A 97 1.12 -0.33 6.19
N TRP A 98 1.49 -1.58 6.39
CA TRP A 98 2.86 -2.05 6.36
C TRP A 98 3.19 -2.62 4.99
N LEU A 99 4.43 -2.45 4.54
CA LEU A 99 4.94 -2.95 3.27
C LEU A 99 6.20 -3.76 3.52
N ARG A 100 6.30 -4.91 2.86
CA ARG A 100 7.54 -5.67 2.78
C ARG A 100 7.80 -6.12 1.35
N ILE A 101 9.08 -6.32 1.06
CA ILE A 101 9.57 -6.93 -0.16
C ILE A 101 10.37 -8.16 0.22
N CYS A 102 10.11 -9.28 -0.44
CA CYS A 102 10.85 -10.53 -0.25
C CYS A 102 11.45 -10.97 -1.57
N GLY A 103 12.73 -11.36 -1.55
CA GLY A 103 13.43 -11.91 -2.70
C GLY A 103 13.82 -13.36 -2.46
N SER A 104 13.42 -14.26 -3.34
CA SER A 104 13.80 -15.67 -3.26
C SER A 104 15.03 -15.98 -4.09
N ASN A 105 15.84 -16.91 -3.57
CA ASN A 105 16.96 -17.52 -4.28
C ASN A 105 16.64 -18.93 -4.82
N SER A 106 15.37 -19.36 -4.76
CA SER A 106 14.93 -20.69 -5.19
C SER A 106 13.53 -20.68 -5.79
N ASP A 107 13.20 -21.71 -6.57
CA ASP A 107 11.84 -21.98 -7.04
C ASP A 107 10.90 -22.33 -5.88
N GLY A 108 10.24 -21.31 -5.32
CA GLY A 108 9.26 -21.50 -4.25
C GLY A 108 8.31 -20.33 -4.13
N ALA A 109 7.38 -20.44 -3.17
CA ALA A 109 6.66 -19.31 -2.62
C ALA A 109 7.65 -18.44 -1.82
N SER A 110 7.31 -17.17 -1.72
CA SER A 110 7.99 -16.09 -0.99
C SER A 110 7.90 -16.30 0.54
N ASP A 111 8.53 -17.35 1.04
CA ASP A 111 8.60 -17.65 2.47
C ASP A 111 9.66 -16.78 3.13
N CYS A 112 9.22 -15.76 3.85
CA CYS A 112 10.08 -14.80 4.54
C CYS A 112 11.03 -15.40 5.61
N THR A 113 10.87 -16.67 5.99
CA THR A 113 11.83 -17.40 6.84
C THR A 113 12.96 -18.06 6.04
N LYS A 114 12.76 -18.27 4.74
CA LYS A 114 13.71 -18.90 3.81
C LYS A 114 14.31 -17.90 2.81
N ASP A 115 13.59 -16.84 2.52
CA ASP A 115 13.92 -15.82 1.55
C ASP A 115 14.52 -14.57 2.19
N ILE A 116 15.16 -13.74 1.36
CA ILE A 116 15.76 -12.48 1.81
C ILE A 116 14.69 -11.39 1.72
N CYS A 117 14.11 -11.03 2.85
CA CYS A 117 13.15 -9.93 2.93
C CYS A 117 13.79 -8.65 3.45
N ASP A 118 13.20 -7.53 3.06
CA ASP A 118 13.50 -6.28 3.72
C ASP A 118 12.89 -6.23 5.13
N MET A 119 13.76 -6.07 6.11
CA MET A 119 13.42 -5.97 7.53
C MET A 119 13.33 -4.51 8.02
N SER A 120 13.26 -3.54 7.10
CA SER A 120 13.20 -2.11 7.43
C SER A 120 11.88 -1.65 8.05
N ARG A 121 10.84 -2.51 8.16
CA ARG A 121 9.54 -2.16 8.78
C ARG A 121 8.91 -0.95 8.06
N SER A 122 8.90 -0.98 6.73
CA SER A 122 8.28 0.07 5.92
C SER A 122 6.79 0.18 6.20
N TRP A 123 6.31 1.39 6.40
CA TRP A 123 4.89 1.67 6.63
C TRP A 123 4.49 3.01 6.03
N PHE A 124 3.20 3.19 5.77
CA PHE A 124 2.62 4.46 5.32
C PHE A 124 1.16 4.50 5.75
N THR A 125 0.49 5.63 5.53
CA THR A 125 -0.95 5.73 5.78
C THR A 125 -1.76 5.81 4.49
N ILE A 126 -2.97 5.27 4.50
CA ILE A 126 -3.93 5.42 3.38
C ILE A 126 -5.14 6.20 3.88
N LYS A 127 -5.41 7.35 3.27
CA LYS A 127 -6.70 8.03 3.46
C LYS A 127 -7.77 7.26 2.71
N LYS A 128 -8.74 6.77 3.46
CA LYS A 128 -10.04 6.39 2.89
C LYS A 128 -10.61 7.60 2.17
N GLU A 129 -11.09 7.41 0.93
CA GLU A 129 -11.93 8.43 0.31
C GLU A 129 -13.05 8.73 1.31
N GLY A 130 -13.12 9.98 1.75
CA GLY A 130 -14.21 10.37 2.62
C GLY A 130 -15.49 10.06 1.89
N ILE A 131 -16.39 9.29 2.51
CA ILE A 131 -17.82 9.47 2.27
C ILE A 131 -18.00 10.97 2.35
N ALA A 132 -18.21 11.61 1.20
CA ALA A 132 -18.33 13.05 1.11
C ALA A 132 -19.25 13.48 2.24
N ASN A 133 -18.76 14.34 3.13
CA ASN A 133 -19.45 14.77 4.35
C ASN A 133 -20.88 15.24 4.01
N SER A 134 -21.84 14.31 4.01
CA SER A 134 -23.28 14.58 3.89
C SER A 134 -23.85 15.10 5.22
N LEU A 135 -22.96 15.49 6.15
CA LEU A 135 -23.29 16.28 7.33
C LEU A 135 -23.12 17.79 7.08
N SER A 136 -22.55 18.20 5.94
CA SER A 136 -22.47 19.62 5.55
C SER A 136 -23.84 20.19 5.16
N ASP A 137 -24.75 19.36 4.64
CA ASP A 137 -26.07 19.80 4.16
C ASP A 137 -27.16 19.79 5.24
N LEU A 138 -26.92 19.17 6.40
CA LEU A 138 -27.85 19.22 7.55
C LEU A 138 -27.73 20.51 8.37
N ASN A 139 -26.67 21.29 8.19
CA ASN A 139 -26.45 22.56 8.89
C ASN A 139 -26.75 23.81 8.05
N ARG A 140 -27.36 23.66 6.86
CA ARG A 140 -27.99 24.80 6.18
C ARG A 140 -29.23 25.21 6.99
N GLY A 141 -29.01 26.24 7.81
CA GLY A 141 -29.94 26.82 8.76
C GLY A 141 -31.40 26.78 8.32
N ARG A 142 -32.19 26.05 9.10
CA ARG A 142 -33.64 26.15 9.17
C ARG A 142 -34.03 27.64 9.19
N PRO A 143 -34.79 28.16 8.21
CA PRO A 143 -35.26 29.54 8.28
C PRO A 143 -36.08 29.70 9.56
N LYS A 144 -35.64 30.58 10.47
CA LYS A 144 -36.42 30.97 11.65
C LYS A 144 -37.74 31.56 11.16
N LYS A 145 -38.83 30.77 11.23
CA LYS A 145 -40.20 31.30 11.12
C LYS A 145 -40.36 32.34 12.23
N LYS A 146 -40.35 33.63 11.88
CA LYS A 146 -40.78 34.71 12.79
C LYS A 146 -42.22 34.41 13.19
N ARG A 147 -42.43 34.07 14.46
CA ARG A 147 -43.76 34.07 15.07
C ARG A 147 -44.24 35.52 15.12
N ALA A 148 -45.23 35.87 14.30
CA ALA A 148 -45.98 37.09 14.47
C ALA A 148 -46.91 36.92 15.69
N SER A 149 -46.74 37.77 16.69
CA SER A 149 -47.62 37.84 17.86
C SER A 149 -48.97 38.45 17.44
N LYS A 150 -50.06 37.69 17.66
CA LYS A 150 -51.42 38.24 17.68
C LYS A 150 -51.71 38.90 19.04
N GLY A 151 -52.43 40.03 19.01
CA GLY A 151 -53.06 40.71 20.15
C GLY A 151 -52.29 41.93 20.62
N ARG A 152 -52.90 43.11 20.83
CA ARG A 152 -54.24 43.37 21.38
C ARG A 152 -54.74 44.76 20.98
N GLU A 153 -56.04 44.85 20.71
CA GLU A 153 -56.82 46.10 20.60
C GLU A 153 -56.82 46.86 21.94
N TYR A 154 -56.76 48.18 21.86
CA TYR A 154 -57.28 49.14 22.84
C TYR A 154 -57.85 50.34 22.09
#